data_AF-A0A349TGR8-F1
#
_entry.id   AF-A0A349TGR8-F1
#
_cell.length_a   1.000
_cell.length_b   1.000
_cell.length_c   1.000
_cell.angle_alpha   90.00
_cell.angle_beta   90.00
_cell.angle_gamma   90.00
#
_symmetry.space_group_name_H-M   'P 1'
#
loop_
_entity.id
_entity.type
_entity.pdbx_description
1 polymer ?
#
loop_
_entity_poly.entity_id
_entity_poly.type
_entity_poly.pdbx_seq_one_letter_code
_entity_poly.pdbx_strand_id
1 'polypeptide(L)'
;MSASQLEYGRILQQAWPLILANSAVPILGLVDTAVIGNLGSIEDLGAIAFGAMIFSFVYWGFGFLRMGTTGFVAQALGVNDHIEIRTILGRSLLMAVSLGLILIALQWPIQIITFAALDGSAAVEETARAYFAIRIWGAPATLASFVGAGLLIGLGKNRLLLGLQLFLNGLNIILDIVFAGGLGMGAAGIALGTVIA
;
A
#
# COMPACT_ATOMS: atom_id res chain seq x y z
N MET A 1 35.79 -21.55 -1.02
CA MET A 1 34.77 -20.57 -1.49
C MET A 1 35.44 -19.21 -1.52
N SER A 2 35.47 -18.53 -2.67
CA SER A 2 36.06 -17.18 -2.75
C SER A 2 35.17 -16.16 -2.02
N ALA A 3 35.74 -15.06 -1.53
CA ALA A 3 35.00 -13.99 -0.87
C ALA A 3 33.77 -13.51 -1.67
N SER A 4 33.87 -13.52 -3.00
CA SER A 4 32.75 -13.20 -3.91
C SER A 4 31.57 -14.19 -3.84
N GLN A 5 31.81 -15.48 -3.61
CA GLN A 5 30.73 -16.48 -3.47
C GLN A 5 29.92 -16.28 -2.18
N LEU A 6 30.57 -15.81 -1.10
CA LEU A 6 29.91 -15.47 0.16
C LEU A 6 29.05 -14.20 0.02
N GLU A 7 29.46 -13.25 -0.82
CA GLU A 7 28.68 -12.04 -1.12
C GLU A 7 27.40 -12.34 -1.89
N TYR A 8 27.45 -13.16 -2.95
CA TYR A 8 26.24 -13.53 -3.70
C TYR A 8 25.23 -14.28 -2.85
N GLY A 9 25.68 -15.21 -2.00
CA GLY A 9 24.79 -15.94 -1.09
C GLY A 9 24.07 -15.02 -0.10
N ARG A 10 24.78 -14.02 0.45
CA ARG A 10 24.21 -13.03 1.37
C ARG A 10 23.22 -12.09 0.67
N ILE A 11 23.54 -11.66 -0.56
CA ILE A 11 22.62 -10.86 -1.39
C ILE A 11 21.34 -11.66 -1.67
N LEU A 12 21.45 -12.91 -2.12
CA LEU A 12 20.29 -13.77 -2.40
C LEU A 12 19.42 -14.00 -1.15
N GLN A 13 20.05 -14.22 0.02
CA GLN A 13 19.35 -14.41 1.28
C GLN A 13 18.52 -13.18 1.69
N GLN A 14 18.97 -11.98 1.32
CA GLN A 14 18.25 -10.72 1.53
C GLN A 14 17.27 -10.39 0.41
N ALA A 15 17.55 -10.81 -0.83
CA ALA A 15 16.75 -10.46 -2.01
C ALA A 15 15.45 -11.25 -2.09
N TRP A 16 15.45 -12.56 -1.85
CA TRP A 16 14.23 -13.38 -2.04
C TRP A 16 13.03 -12.93 -1.19
N PRO A 17 13.16 -12.57 0.11
CA PRO A 17 12.01 -12.11 0.88
C PRO A 17 11.55 -10.74 0.39
N LEU A 18 12.48 -9.90 -0.05
CA LEU A 18 12.18 -8.57 -0.57
C LEU A 18 11.43 -8.66 -1.91
N ILE A 19 11.83 -9.57 -2.80
CA ILE A 19 11.13 -9.83 -4.06
C ILE A 19 9.69 -10.25 -3.75
N LEU A 20 9.49 -11.27 -2.92
CA LEU A 20 8.15 -11.74 -2.54
C LEU A 20 7.31 -10.65 -1.87
N ALA A 21 7.92 -9.85 -0.99
CA ALA A 21 7.24 -8.75 -0.32
C ALA A 21 6.76 -7.67 -1.31
N ASN A 22 7.52 -7.38 -2.37
CA ASN A 22 7.08 -6.42 -3.40
C ASN A 22 6.10 -7.07 -4.38
N SER A 23 6.17 -8.38 -4.60
CA SER A 23 5.20 -9.13 -5.41
C SER A 23 3.84 -9.28 -4.73
N ALA A 24 3.75 -9.17 -3.40
CA ALA A 24 2.49 -9.30 -2.67
C ALA A 24 1.44 -8.26 -3.12
N VAL A 25 1.86 -7.02 -3.41
CA VAL A 25 0.95 -5.94 -3.83
C VAL A 25 0.27 -6.20 -5.18
N PRO A 26 0.98 -6.51 -6.29
CA PRO A 26 0.30 -6.85 -7.54
C PRO A 26 -0.50 -8.15 -7.45
N ILE A 27 -0.07 -9.12 -6.64
CA ILE A 27 -0.85 -10.33 -6.38
C ILE A 27 -2.18 -9.98 -5.71
N LEU A 28 -2.17 -9.08 -4.72
CA LEU A 28 -3.38 -8.61 -4.07
C LEU A 28 -4.34 -7.97 -5.08
N GLY A 29 -3.87 -7.07 -5.95
CA GLY A 29 -4.73 -6.47 -6.98
C GLY A 29 -5.36 -7.50 -7.95
N LEU A 30 -4.66 -8.60 -8.23
CA LEU A 30 -5.24 -9.73 -8.97
C LEU A 30 -6.34 -10.44 -8.18
N VAL A 31 -6.16 -10.58 -6.87
CA VAL A 31 -7.19 -11.14 -5.98
C VAL A 31 -8.41 -10.23 -5.90
N ASP A 32 -8.26 -8.92 -5.71
CA ASP A 32 -9.37 -7.95 -5.68
C ASP A 32 -10.20 -8.04 -6.98
N THR A 33 -9.50 -8.10 -8.11
CA THR A 33 -10.12 -8.27 -9.44
C THR A 33 -10.84 -9.61 -9.56
N ALA A 34 -10.24 -10.71 -9.05
CA ALA A 34 -10.87 -12.02 -9.08
C ALA A 34 -12.09 -12.12 -8.15
N VAL A 35 -12.03 -11.54 -6.95
CA VAL A 35 -13.12 -11.48 -5.98
C VAL A 35 -14.31 -10.76 -6.61
N ILE A 36 -14.09 -9.57 -7.17
CA ILE A 36 -15.20 -8.80 -7.76
C ILE A 36 -15.64 -9.34 -9.12
N GLY A 37 -14.74 -9.88 -9.93
CA GLY A 37 -15.12 -10.55 -11.17
C GLY A 37 -16.04 -11.76 -10.95
N ASN A 38 -15.98 -12.42 -9.79
CA ASN A 38 -16.84 -13.54 -9.46
C ASN A 38 -18.07 -13.17 -8.62
N LEU A 39 -18.00 -12.10 -7.81
CA LEU A 39 -19.01 -11.78 -6.80
C LEU A 39 -19.70 -10.43 -7.01
N GLY A 40 -19.12 -9.53 -7.80
CA GLY A 40 -19.61 -8.18 -8.03
C GLY A 40 -20.18 -7.98 -9.45
N SER A 41 -20.57 -6.73 -9.71
CA SER A 41 -21.07 -6.29 -11.00
C SER A 41 -19.96 -5.84 -11.96
N ILE A 42 -20.30 -5.64 -13.24
CA ILE A 42 -19.36 -5.07 -14.23
C ILE A 42 -18.96 -3.64 -13.81
N GLU A 43 -19.89 -2.91 -13.23
CA GLU A 43 -19.70 -1.59 -12.68
C GLU A 43 -18.71 -1.59 -11.52
N ASP A 44 -18.80 -2.56 -10.61
CA ASP A 44 -17.84 -2.74 -9.51
C ASP A 44 -16.43 -3.01 -10.01
N LEU A 45 -16.30 -3.84 -11.06
CA LEU A 45 -15.02 -4.17 -11.65
C LEU A 45 -14.36 -2.94 -12.29
N GLY A 46 -15.14 -2.14 -13.02
CA GLY A 46 -14.68 -0.86 -13.56
C GLY A 46 -14.29 0.13 -12.45
N ALA A 47 -15.06 0.17 -11.36
CA ALA A 47 -14.81 1.06 -10.24
C ALA A 47 -13.49 0.76 -9.53
N ILE A 48 -13.15 -0.53 -9.34
CA ILE A 48 -11.88 -0.93 -8.74
C ILE A 48 -10.71 -0.63 -9.66
N ALA A 49 -10.86 -0.83 -10.97
CA ALA A 49 -9.81 -0.45 -11.92
C ALA A 49 -9.49 1.05 -11.86
N PHE A 50 -10.52 1.90 -11.84
CA PHE A 50 -10.35 3.35 -11.68
C PHE A 50 -9.80 3.72 -10.30
N GLY A 51 -10.32 3.12 -9.23
CA GLY A 51 -9.83 3.32 -7.87
C GLY A 51 -8.35 2.96 -7.74
N ALA A 52 -7.95 1.78 -8.20
CA ALA A 52 -6.57 1.32 -8.19
C ALA A 52 -5.64 2.27 -8.96
N MET A 53 -6.07 2.76 -10.12
CA MET A 53 -5.30 3.74 -10.89
C MET A 53 -5.16 5.08 -10.15
N ILE A 54 -6.25 5.63 -9.62
CA ILE A 54 -6.26 6.87 -8.85
C ILE A 54 -5.29 6.77 -7.67
N PHE A 55 -5.44 5.73 -6.83
CA PHE A 55 -4.63 5.58 -5.63
C PHE A 55 -3.19 5.20 -5.94
N SER A 56 -2.94 4.48 -7.03
CA SER A 56 -1.56 4.24 -7.51
C SER A 56 -0.88 5.57 -7.82
N PHE A 57 -1.54 6.48 -8.54
CA PHE A 57 -0.97 7.79 -8.85
C PHE A 57 -0.79 8.67 -7.61
N VAL A 58 -1.83 8.77 -6.77
CA VAL A 58 -1.80 9.58 -5.54
C VAL A 58 -0.70 9.10 -4.61
N TYR A 59 -0.62 7.80 -4.33
CA TYR A 59 0.36 7.25 -3.38
C TYR A 59 1.77 7.13 -3.94
N TRP A 60 1.94 6.97 -5.26
CA TRP A 60 3.26 6.90 -5.87
C TRP A 60 4.10 8.16 -5.59
N GLY A 61 3.48 9.35 -5.59
CA GLY A 61 4.13 10.61 -5.22
C GLY A 61 4.75 10.62 -3.82
N PHE A 62 4.31 9.74 -2.92
CA PHE A 62 4.81 9.61 -1.55
C PHE A 62 5.80 8.46 -1.36
N GLY A 63 6.24 7.80 -2.43
CA GLY A 63 7.25 6.74 -2.38
C GLY A 63 8.58 7.18 -1.74
N PHE A 64 8.86 8.49 -1.70
CA PHE A 64 10.01 9.06 -1.00
C PHE A 64 10.01 8.73 0.50
N LEU A 65 8.85 8.53 1.15
CA LEU A 65 8.79 8.15 2.56
C LEU A 65 9.49 6.81 2.81
N ARG A 66 9.29 5.85 1.89
CA ARG A 66 9.95 4.53 1.95
C ARG A 66 11.44 4.65 1.66
N MET A 67 11.81 5.26 0.53
CA MET A 67 13.21 5.32 0.09
C MET A 67 14.06 6.20 1.02
N GLY A 68 13.53 7.35 1.47
CA GLY A 68 14.18 8.25 2.41
C GLY A 68 14.38 7.60 3.78
N THR A 69 13.34 6.97 4.35
CA THR A 69 13.47 6.26 5.64
C THR A 69 14.48 5.12 5.53
N THR A 70 14.49 4.37 4.43
CA THR A 70 15.47 3.29 4.18
C THR A 70 16.90 3.81 4.26
N GLY A 71 17.21 4.88 3.52
CA GLY A 71 18.56 5.45 3.45
C GLY A 71 19.06 5.96 4.79
N PHE A 72 18.25 6.78 5.48
CA PHE A 72 18.64 7.34 6.78
C PHE A 72 18.77 6.26 7.87
N VAL A 73 17.86 5.29 7.92
CA VAL A 73 17.95 4.17 8.88
C VAL A 73 19.20 3.32 8.62
N ALA A 74 19.53 3.03 7.35
CA ALA A 74 20.72 2.27 7.01
C ALA A 74 22.01 3.01 7.40
N GLN A 75 22.07 4.33 7.21
CA GLN A 75 23.20 5.17 7.62
C GLN A 75 23.36 5.17 9.15
N ALA A 76 22.28 5.41 9.90
CA ALA A 76 22.30 5.41 11.36
C ALA A 76 22.66 4.02 11.92
N LEU A 77 22.16 2.94 11.30
CA LEU A 77 22.54 1.57 11.65
C LEU A 77 24.04 1.33 11.41
N GLY A 78 24.60 1.85 10.33
CA GLY A 78 26.02 1.70 9.99
C GLY A 78 26.97 2.27 11.05
N VAL A 79 26.54 3.29 11.80
CA VAL A 79 27.27 3.87 12.94
C VAL A 79 26.74 3.40 14.31
N ASN A 80 25.84 2.41 14.34
CA ASN A 80 25.17 1.87 15.54
C ASN A 80 24.40 2.91 16.38
N ASP A 81 23.88 3.97 15.74
CA ASP A 81 23.08 4.98 16.43
C ASP A 81 21.60 4.56 16.48
N HIS A 82 21.26 3.79 17.51
CA HIS A 82 19.89 3.34 17.74
C HIS A 82 18.94 4.46 18.18
N ILE A 83 19.46 5.56 18.72
CA ILE A 83 18.64 6.72 19.10
C ILE A 83 18.19 7.44 17.83
N GLU A 84 19.11 7.64 16.88
CA GLU A 84 18.77 8.27 15.60
C GLU A 84 17.81 7.40 14.78
N ILE A 85 17.96 6.07 14.78
CA ILE A 85 16.97 5.17 14.12
C ILE A 85 15.55 5.41 14.64
N ARG A 86 15.38 5.53 15.97
CA ARG A 86 14.06 5.81 16.58
C ARG A 86 13.57 7.21 16.25
N THR A 87 14.48 8.17 16.17
CA THR A 87 14.18 9.57 15.84
C THR A 87 13.74 9.71 14.38
N ILE A 88 14.43 9.05 13.44
CA ILE A 88 14.04 8.95 12.04
C ILE A 88 12.65 8.34 11.93
N LEU A 89 12.39 7.22 12.62
CA LEU A 89 11.08 6.57 12.61
C LEU A 89 9.98 7.53 13.09
N GLY A 90 10.19 8.24 14.20
CA GLY A 90 9.22 9.19 14.73
C GLY A 90 8.92 10.34 13.76
N ARG A 91 9.96 10.95 13.17
CA ARG A 91 9.83 12.03 12.18
C ARG A 91 9.11 11.56 10.92
N SER A 92 9.49 10.40 10.40
CA SER A 92 8.88 9.82 9.20
C SER A 92 7.42 9.43 9.43
N LEU A 93 7.06 8.85 10.58
CA LEU A 93 5.68 8.54 10.91
C LEU A 93 4.83 9.79 11.09
N LEU A 94 5.36 10.82 11.77
CA LEU A 94 4.67 12.10 11.89
C LEU A 94 4.40 12.72 10.52
N MET A 95 5.39 12.68 9.63
CA MET A 95 5.26 13.16 8.25
C MET A 95 4.21 12.34 7.48
N ALA A 96 4.26 11.01 7.56
CA ALA A 96 3.32 10.12 6.89
C ALA A 96 1.87 10.37 7.33
N VAL A 97 1.61 10.47 8.64
CA VAL A 97 0.28 10.76 9.18
C VAL A 97 -0.17 12.16 8.75
N SER A 98 0.70 13.17 8.86
CA SER A 98 0.36 14.55 8.46
C SER A 98 0.00 14.65 6.99
N LEU A 99 0.79 14.01 6.11
CA LEU A 99 0.52 13.97 4.67
C LEU A 99 -0.76 13.18 4.36
N GLY A 100 -1.01 12.08 5.06
CA GLY A 100 -2.27 11.33 4.92
C GLY A 100 -3.50 12.15 5.31
N LEU A 101 -3.40 12.93 6.39
CA LEU A 101 -4.45 13.86 6.79
C LEU A 101 -4.64 14.99 5.79
N ILE A 102 -3.56 15.50 5.18
CA ILE A 102 -3.63 16.48 4.09
C ILE A 102 -4.35 15.88 2.87
N LEU A 103 -4.07 14.63 2.50
CA LEU A 103 -4.78 13.95 1.41
C LEU A 103 -6.28 13.82 1.70
N ILE A 104 -6.65 13.49 2.94
CA ILE A 104 -8.06 13.45 3.36
C ILE A 104 -8.70 14.84 3.29
N ALA A 105 -8.00 15.89 3.74
CA ALA A 105 -8.49 17.27 3.64
C ALA A 105 -8.66 17.73 2.18
N LEU A 106 -7.79 17.26 1.29
CA LEU A 106 -7.82 17.52 -0.15
C LEU A 106 -8.64 16.51 -0.95
N GLN A 107 -9.44 15.65 -0.30
CA GLN A 107 -10.18 14.59 -1.02
C GLN A 107 -11.10 15.15 -2.11
N TRP A 108 -11.75 16.29 -1.88
CA TRP A 108 -12.68 16.90 -2.83
C TRP A 108 -12.00 17.40 -4.12
N PRO A 109 -10.94 18.25 -4.05
CA PRO A 109 -10.23 18.63 -5.27
C PRO A 109 -9.55 17.45 -5.97
N ILE A 110 -9.04 16.46 -5.21
CA ILE A 110 -8.47 15.23 -5.80
C ILE A 110 -9.55 14.51 -6.62
N GLN A 111 -10.72 14.30 -6.04
CA GLN A 111 -11.85 13.64 -6.71
C GLN A 111 -12.29 14.40 -7.97
N ILE A 112 -12.37 15.72 -7.94
CA ILE A 112 -12.74 16.51 -9.12
C ILE A 112 -11.72 16.31 -10.25
N ILE A 113 -10.43 16.44 -9.94
CA ILE A 113 -9.36 16.35 -10.93
C ILE A 113 -9.30 14.94 -11.52
N THR A 114 -9.35 13.91 -10.68
CA THR A 114 -9.23 12.52 -11.15
C THR A 114 -10.41 12.13 -12.01
N PHE A 115 -11.63 12.40 -11.58
CA PHE A 115 -12.82 12.03 -12.36
C PHE A 115 -13.06 12.93 -13.57
N ALA A 116 -12.52 14.15 -13.63
CA ALA A 116 -12.51 14.94 -14.86
C ALA A 116 -11.54 14.38 -15.92
N ALA A 117 -10.54 13.60 -15.50
CA ALA A 117 -9.57 12.96 -16.37
C ALA A 117 -9.96 11.51 -16.75
N LEU A 118 -10.98 10.95 -16.11
CA LEU A 118 -11.51 9.62 -16.42
C LEU A 118 -12.61 9.72 -17.48
N ASP A 119 -12.73 8.67 -18.28
CA ASP A 119 -13.80 8.51 -19.28
C ASP A 119 -14.51 7.18 -19.03
N GLY A 120 -15.40 7.17 -18.04
CA GLY A 120 -16.19 6.00 -17.65
C GLY A 120 -17.67 6.15 -18.00
N SER A 121 -18.41 5.04 -18.00
CA SER A 121 -19.87 5.14 -17.98
C SER A 121 -20.33 5.78 -16.67
N ALA A 122 -21.47 6.45 -16.68
CA ALA A 122 -22.01 7.12 -15.49
C ALA A 122 -22.14 6.17 -14.28
N ALA A 123 -22.52 4.92 -14.52
CA ALA A 123 -22.65 3.91 -13.47
C ALA A 123 -21.30 3.49 -12.87
N VAL A 124 -20.26 3.33 -13.70
CA VAL A 124 -18.90 3.01 -13.22
C VAL A 124 -18.33 4.18 -12.42
N GLU A 125 -18.52 5.41 -12.90
CA GLU A 125 -18.06 6.61 -12.18
C GLU A 125 -18.75 6.78 -10.83
N GLU A 126 -20.06 6.55 -10.74
CA GLU A 126 -20.80 6.63 -9.48
C GLU A 126 -20.24 5.65 -8.45
N THR A 127 -20.07 4.39 -8.83
CA THR A 127 -19.49 3.34 -7.98
C THR A 127 -18.03 3.65 -7.61
N ALA A 128 -17.23 4.15 -8.55
CA ALA A 128 -15.85 4.55 -8.32
C ALA A 128 -15.74 5.74 -7.35
N ARG A 129 -16.67 6.71 -7.40
CA ARG A 129 -16.71 7.84 -6.46
C ARG A 129 -17.02 7.35 -5.04
N ALA A 130 -17.94 6.41 -4.89
CA ALA A 130 -18.23 5.79 -3.60
C ALA A 130 -17.02 5.01 -3.07
N TYR A 131 -16.37 4.22 -3.92
CA TYR A 131 -15.11 3.53 -3.60
C TYR A 131 -14.04 4.52 -3.14
N PHE A 132 -13.82 5.61 -3.88
CA PHE A 132 -12.83 6.64 -3.57
C PHE A 132 -13.10 7.30 -2.20
N ALA A 133 -14.35 7.66 -1.93
CA ALA A 133 -14.76 8.33 -0.70
C ALA A 133 -14.49 7.48 0.56
N ILE A 134 -14.55 6.15 0.44
CA ILE A 134 -14.18 5.23 1.53
C ILE A 134 -12.66 5.09 1.58
N ARG A 135 -12.03 4.78 0.44
CA ARG A 135 -10.62 4.39 0.37
C ARG A 135 -9.63 5.48 0.78
N ILE A 136 -9.98 6.76 0.59
CA ILE A 136 -9.12 7.90 0.94
C ILE A 136 -8.80 7.97 2.44
N TRP A 137 -9.68 7.45 3.30
CA TRP A 137 -9.45 7.39 4.74
C TRP A 137 -8.31 6.45 5.13
N GLY A 138 -7.94 5.52 4.25
CA GLY A 138 -6.77 4.65 4.42
C GLY A 138 -5.43 5.35 4.15
N ALA A 139 -5.43 6.60 3.68
CA ALA A 139 -4.20 7.30 3.30
C ALA A 139 -3.17 7.42 4.44
N PRO A 140 -3.51 7.81 5.68
CA PRO A 140 -2.54 7.89 6.78
C PRO A 140 -1.88 6.54 7.09
N ALA A 141 -2.67 5.46 7.11
CA ALA A 141 -2.18 4.11 7.36
C ALA A 141 -1.28 3.62 6.21
N THR A 142 -1.68 3.88 4.96
CA THR A 142 -0.90 3.53 3.77
C THR A 142 0.46 4.23 3.76
N LEU A 143 0.51 5.53 4.05
CA LEU A 143 1.78 6.25 4.11
C LEU A 143 2.64 5.81 5.31
N ALA A 144 2.03 5.48 6.44
CA ALA A 144 2.75 4.91 7.58
C ALA A 144 3.34 3.53 7.25
N SER A 145 2.67 2.72 6.43
CA SER A 145 3.19 1.43 5.98
C SER A 145 4.41 1.60 5.06
N PHE A 146 4.50 2.68 4.27
CA PHE A 146 5.71 3.02 3.50
C PHE A 146 6.90 3.29 4.42
N VAL A 147 6.68 4.01 5.52
CA VAL A 147 7.70 4.26 6.55
C VAL A 147 8.12 2.96 7.23
N GLY A 148 7.15 2.13 7.63
CA GLY A 148 7.42 0.82 8.23
C GLY A 148 8.22 -0.09 7.30
N ALA A 149 7.87 -0.14 6.02
CA ALA A 149 8.61 -0.86 5.01
C ALA A 149 10.04 -0.30 4.86
N GLY A 150 10.19 1.02 4.81
CA GLY A 150 11.50 1.67 4.72
C GLY A 150 12.39 1.38 5.92
N LEU A 151 11.84 1.39 7.13
CA LEU A 151 12.54 1.00 8.35
C LEU A 151 13.04 -0.45 8.26
N LEU A 152 12.17 -1.39 7.91
CA LEU A 152 12.53 -2.81 7.86
C LEU A 152 13.59 -3.10 6.79
N ILE A 153 13.51 -2.43 5.63
CA ILE A 153 14.53 -2.54 4.57
C ILE A 153 15.85 -1.93 5.06
N GLY A 154 15.82 -0.73 5.65
CA GLY A 154 17.02 -0.05 6.17
C GLY A 154 17.72 -0.85 7.27
N LEU A 155 16.95 -1.60 8.07
CA LEU A 155 17.48 -2.53 9.08
C LEU A 155 17.93 -3.89 8.51
N GLY A 156 17.75 -4.14 7.21
CA GLY A 156 18.02 -5.46 6.58
C GLY A 156 17.05 -6.56 7.03
N LYS A 157 15.93 -6.22 7.66
CA LYS A 157 14.93 -7.14 8.22
C LYS A 157 13.89 -7.58 7.18
N ASN A 158 14.36 -8.02 6.00
CA ASN A 158 13.49 -8.31 4.84
C ASN A 158 12.49 -9.46 5.08
N ARG A 159 12.81 -10.41 5.96
CA ARG A 159 11.86 -11.47 6.36
C ARG A 159 10.69 -10.94 7.18
N LEU A 160 10.94 -9.97 8.06
CA LEU A 160 9.87 -9.30 8.81
C LEU A 160 9.02 -8.44 7.89
N LEU A 161 9.63 -7.79 6.89
CA LEU A 161 8.89 -7.08 5.84
C LEU A 161 7.96 -8.04 5.09
N LEU A 162 8.46 -9.20 4.67
CA LEU A 162 7.63 -10.21 4.01
C LEU A 162 6.48 -10.66 4.91
N GLY A 163 6.75 -10.99 6.17
CA GLY A 163 5.70 -11.37 7.12
C GLY A 163 4.64 -10.29 7.30
N LEU A 164 5.05 -9.02 7.41
CA LEU A 164 4.13 -7.89 7.49
C LEU A 164 3.28 -7.77 6.23
N GLN A 165 3.89 -7.87 5.05
CA GLN A 165 3.13 -7.79 3.79
C GLN A 165 2.14 -8.95 3.67
N LEU A 166 2.56 -10.18 3.94
CA LEU A 166 1.64 -11.33 3.88
C LEU A 166 0.49 -11.19 4.87
N PHE A 167 0.74 -10.65 6.06
CA PHE A 167 -0.31 -10.38 7.04
C PHE A 167 -1.29 -9.32 6.54
N LEU A 168 -0.82 -8.16 6.11
CA LEU A 168 -1.68 -7.06 5.64
C LEU A 168 -2.50 -7.47 4.41
N ASN A 169 -1.84 -8.07 3.41
CA ASN A 169 -2.52 -8.51 2.19
C ASN A 169 -3.48 -9.68 2.50
N GLY A 170 -3.09 -10.62 3.37
CA GLY A 170 -3.97 -11.72 3.77
C GLY A 170 -5.20 -11.24 4.55
N LEU A 171 -5.03 -10.29 5.46
CA LEU A 171 -6.13 -9.66 6.18
C LEU A 171 -7.06 -8.93 5.20
N ASN A 172 -6.50 -8.19 4.25
CA ASN A 172 -7.28 -7.51 3.23
C ASN A 172 -8.12 -8.49 2.39
N ILE A 173 -7.53 -9.58 1.87
CA ILE A 173 -8.25 -10.61 1.11
C ILE A 173 -9.42 -11.19 1.92
N ILE A 174 -9.20 -11.50 3.20
CA ILE A 174 -10.25 -12.03 4.07
C ILE A 174 -11.39 -11.01 4.21
N LEU A 175 -11.07 -9.74 4.46
CA LEU A 175 -12.06 -8.69 4.61
C LEU A 175 -12.82 -8.42 3.32
N ASP A 176 -12.16 -8.49 2.17
CA ASP A 176 -12.79 -8.30 0.86
C ASP A 176 -13.78 -9.43 0.56
N ILE A 177 -13.42 -10.68 0.83
CA ILE A 177 -14.35 -11.82 0.69
C ILE A 177 -15.55 -11.64 1.63
N VAL A 178 -15.33 -11.19 2.86
CA VAL A 178 -16.40 -10.99 3.85
C VAL A 178 -17.32 -9.83 3.47
N PHE A 179 -16.78 -8.64 3.19
CA PHE A 179 -17.56 -7.44 2.94
C PHE A 179 -18.11 -7.38 1.52
N ALA A 180 -17.27 -7.59 0.50
CA ALA A 180 -17.72 -7.52 -0.89
C ALA A 180 -18.58 -8.75 -1.25
N GLY A 181 -18.11 -9.94 -0.89
CA GLY A 181 -18.81 -11.20 -1.17
C GLY A 181 -19.92 -11.53 -0.18
N GLY A 182 -19.56 -11.76 1.08
CA GLY A 182 -20.47 -12.27 2.12
C GLY A 182 -21.58 -11.30 2.51
N LEU A 183 -21.30 -9.99 2.56
CA LEU A 183 -22.29 -8.95 2.83
C LEU A 183 -22.84 -8.29 1.56
N GLY A 184 -22.35 -8.66 0.37
CA GLY A 184 -22.82 -8.11 -0.90
C GLY A 184 -22.56 -6.61 -1.07
N MET A 185 -21.52 -6.05 -0.43
CA MET A 185 -21.21 -4.62 -0.49
C MET A 185 -20.46 -4.20 -1.78
N GLY A 186 -20.13 -5.14 -2.67
CA GLY A 186 -19.45 -4.87 -3.94
C GLY A 186 -18.14 -4.12 -3.77
N ALA A 187 -17.88 -3.14 -4.63
CA ALA A 187 -16.66 -2.33 -4.59
C ALA A 187 -16.48 -1.56 -3.26
N ALA A 188 -17.57 -1.11 -2.64
CA ALA A 188 -17.50 -0.42 -1.34
C ALA A 188 -16.98 -1.35 -0.23
N GLY A 189 -17.32 -2.65 -0.31
CA GLY A 189 -16.81 -3.68 0.59
C GLY A 189 -15.29 -3.84 0.48
N ILE A 190 -14.75 -3.89 -0.73
CA ILE A 190 -13.29 -3.92 -0.97
C ILE A 190 -12.63 -2.66 -0.41
N ALA A 191 -13.18 -1.47 -0.71
CA ALA A 191 -12.63 -0.22 -0.20
C ALA A 191 -12.53 -0.23 1.33
N LEU A 192 -13.58 -0.70 2.01
CA LEU A 192 -13.62 -0.79 3.47
C LEU A 192 -12.62 -1.83 4.00
N GLY A 193 -12.58 -3.02 3.39
CA GLY A 193 -11.64 -4.08 3.75
C GLY A 193 -10.19 -3.60 3.67
N THR A 194 -9.86 -2.81 2.65
CA THR A 194 -8.51 -2.27 2.46
C THR A 194 -8.18 -1.08 3.35
N VAL A 195 -9.18 -0.39 3.91
CA VAL A 195 -8.97 0.69 4.90
C VAL A 195 -8.72 0.10 6.29
N ILE A 196 -9.36 -1.03 6.60
CA ILE A 196 -9.22 -1.73 7.89
C ILE A 196 -7.93 -2.53 7.98
N ALA A 197 -7.53 -3.18 6.88
CA ALA A 197 -6.29 -3.95 6.79
C ALA A 197 -5.04 -3.06 6.88
#